data_AF-A0A1F8BBK4-F1
#
_entry.id   AF-A0A1F8BBK4-F1
#
_cell.length_a   1.000
_cell.length_b   1.000
_cell.length_c   1.000
_cell.angle_alpha   90.00
_cell.angle_beta   90.00
_cell.angle_gamma   90.00
#
_symmetry.space_group_name_H-M   'P 1'
#
loop_
_entity.id
_entity.type
_entity.pdbx_description
1 polymer ?
#
loop_
_entity_poly.entity_id
_entity_poly.type
_entity_poly.pdbx_seq_one_letter_code
_entity_poly.pdbx_strand_id
1 'polypeptide(L)'
;MRLAVSSVAMVLKYYGVDRDPFGNPTTPETVNNYFKRDEICMGDKCASLGYSQGNIKWSAAGIYSSQSNKNFSSQKIVYIGPSDYNSESVKGQIEAEKPVILRVPSREHWVVATGIQNDTFLINDPAYNRTALDDPAYGNNALAARNYQKTASDFSSFEVTSLAPSQILVTDSEGRRTRFDPSTSSAVEEIPNSFYYFEDAYDDPTDENPPPPSGSGVYIVLILTPGQDEYKVELIGEAGEEYSFFVHASDTDANVDFNLFEGDISSGRAENEYFFNYISDPQDEIEFSQQIHIDILPFVQRNFIFRKSRLPIPVAILSSSTFDIENVVTYSLRFGRTGNEESFLKCVPLRLDVNKDKLKDLICLFSTQKSGFQMGDIEGTLSGETTLHASFKGADSVIVY
;
A
#
# COMPACT_ATOMS: atom_id res chain seq x y z
N MET A 1 14.47 13.28 0.15
CA MET A 1 14.44 11.82 0.47
C MET A 1 15.60 11.29 1.32
N ARG A 2 16.89 11.42 0.91
CA ARG A 2 18.03 10.82 1.63
C ARG A 2 18.10 11.16 3.14
N LEU A 3 17.71 12.38 3.50
CA LEU A 3 17.74 12.86 4.89
C LEU A 3 16.67 12.19 5.78
N ALA A 4 15.50 11.87 5.23
CA ALA A 4 14.46 11.12 5.95
C ALA A 4 14.94 9.72 6.34
N VAL A 5 15.60 9.03 5.40
CA VAL A 5 16.15 7.69 5.61
C VAL A 5 17.27 7.70 6.65
N SER A 6 18.11 8.74 6.65
CA SER A 6 19.11 8.92 7.71
C SER A 6 18.48 9.01 9.09
N SER A 7 17.38 9.76 9.22
CA SER A 7 16.63 9.86 10.48
C SER A 7 15.97 8.55 10.89
N VAL A 8 15.40 7.79 9.94
CA VAL A 8 14.91 6.43 10.19
C VAL A 8 16.03 5.51 10.68
N ALA A 9 17.21 5.54 10.05
CA ALA A 9 18.35 4.74 10.48
C ALA A 9 18.79 5.08 11.91
N MET A 10 18.78 6.36 12.31
CA MET A 10 19.08 6.78 13.68
C MET A 10 18.07 6.22 14.69
N VAL A 11 16.78 6.26 14.38
CA VAL A 11 15.71 5.72 15.24
C VAL A 11 15.80 4.19 15.35
N LEU A 12 16.02 3.48 14.25
CA LEU A 12 16.23 2.03 14.26
C LEU A 12 17.38 1.64 15.19
N LYS A 13 18.51 2.35 15.07
CA LYS A 13 19.70 2.10 15.89
C LYS A 13 19.46 2.43 17.37
N TYR A 14 18.75 3.52 17.66
CA TYR A 14 18.36 3.87 19.04
C TYR A 14 17.59 2.72 19.71
N TYR A 15 16.69 2.08 18.97
CA TYR A 15 15.91 0.96 19.49
C TYR A 15 16.67 -0.37 19.54
N GLY A 16 17.93 -0.44 19.09
CA GLY A 16 18.74 -1.66 19.10
C GLY A 16 18.55 -2.53 17.84
N VAL A 17 18.10 -1.94 16.74
CA VAL A 17 18.14 -2.58 15.41
C VAL A 17 19.47 -2.24 14.77
N ASP A 18 20.52 -2.97 15.15
CA ASP A 18 21.90 -2.68 14.75
C ASP A 18 22.29 -3.23 13.38
N ARG A 19 21.46 -4.11 12.81
CA ARG A 19 21.72 -4.79 11.54
C ARG A 19 20.48 -4.82 10.64
N ASP A 20 20.73 -4.80 9.33
CA ASP A 20 19.73 -5.12 8.33
C ASP A 20 19.41 -6.64 8.32
N PRO A 21 18.39 -7.08 7.58
CA PRO A 21 18.04 -8.50 7.48
C PRO A 21 19.15 -9.39 6.90
N PHE A 22 20.21 -8.82 6.32
CA PHE A 22 21.33 -9.54 5.72
C PHE A 22 22.58 -9.54 6.61
N GLY A 23 22.51 -8.90 7.79
CA GLY A 23 23.57 -8.86 8.78
C GLY A 23 24.54 -7.67 8.64
N ASN A 24 24.31 -6.75 7.69
CA ASN A 24 25.09 -5.52 7.56
C ASN A 24 24.70 -4.51 8.64
N PRO A 25 25.60 -3.63 9.10
CA PRO A 25 25.26 -2.59 10.06
C PRO A 25 24.12 -1.69 9.58
N THR A 26 23.21 -1.30 10.47
CA THR A 26 22.16 -0.31 10.19
C THR A 26 22.79 1.07 10.02
N THR A 27 22.78 1.54 8.77
CA THR A 27 23.28 2.85 8.33
C THR A 27 22.26 3.46 7.35
N PRO A 28 22.32 4.78 7.09
CA PRO A 28 21.45 5.39 6.09
C PRO A 28 21.53 4.69 4.72
N GLU A 29 22.72 4.25 4.33
CA GLU A 29 22.95 3.52 3.08
C GLU A 29 22.28 2.14 3.09
N THR A 30 22.47 1.33 4.13
CA THR A 30 21.90 -0.02 4.18
C THR A 30 20.39 -0.01 4.32
N VAL A 31 19.83 0.95 5.08
CA VAL A 31 18.38 1.17 5.14
C VAL A 31 17.84 1.59 3.78
N ASN A 32 18.48 2.53 3.10
CA ASN A 32 18.06 2.95 1.75
C ASN A 32 18.12 1.79 0.75
N ASN A 33 19.19 0.99 0.76
CA ASN A 33 19.35 -0.14 -0.14
C ASN A 33 18.27 -1.21 0.11
N TYR A 34 17.92 -1.44 1.37
CA TYR A 34 16.80 -2.31 1.72
C TYR A 34 15.45 -1.74 1.24
N PHE A 35 15.19 -0.45 1.47
CA PHE A 35 13.94 0.20 1.05
C PHE A 35 13.73 0.18 -0.47
N LYS A 36 14.80 0.20 -1.27
CA LYS A 36 14.73 0.11 -2.75
C LYS A 36 14.51 -1.30 -3.29
N ARG A 37 14.43 -2.32 -2.45
CA ARG A 37 14.24 -3.69 -2.93
C ARG A 37 12.86 -3.88 -3.55
N ASP A 38 12.82 -4.83 -4.47
CA ASP A 38 11.62 -5.26 -5.20
C ASP A 38 10.95 -4.11 -5.98
N GLU A 39 11.75 -3.10 -6.38
CA GLU A 39 11.25 -1.90 -7.06
C GLU A 39 10.49 -2.22 -8.35
N ILE A 40 9.29 -1.66 -8.46
CA ILE A 40 8.42 -1.69 -9.64
C ILE A 40 8.27 -0.25 -10.13
N CYS A 41 8.59 0.00 -11.39
CA CYS A 41 8.51 1.33 -12.00
C CYS A 41 7.70 1.31 -13.30
N MET A 42 6.95 2.39 -13.52
CA MET A 42 6.34 2.75 -14.79
C MET A 42 6.67 4.21 -15.12
N GLY A 43 7.59 4.40 -16.07
CA GLY A 43 8.19 5.70 -16.30
C GLY A 43 8.93 6.19 -15.05
N ASP A 44 8.60 7.40 -14.59
CA ASP A 44 9.19 8.02 -13.40
C ASP A 44 8.44 7.67 -12.09
N LYS A 45 7.38 6.86 -12.18
CA LYS A 45 6.55 6.44 -11.04
C LYS A 45 7.04 5.09 -10.53
N CYS A 46 7.58 5.05 -9.32
CA CYS A 46 8.12 3.82 -8.74
C CYS A 46 7.57 3.55 -7.33
N ALA A 47 7.46 2.27 -7.01
CA ALA A 47 7.25 1.78 -5.65
C ALA A 47 8.23 0.65 -5.33
N SER A 48 8.50 0.45 -4.04
CA SER A 48 9.42 -0.53 -3.50
C SER A 48 9.07 -0.78 -2.03
N LEU A 49 9.80 -1.67 -1.34
CA LEU A 49 9.53 -1.96 0.08
C LEU A 49 9.42 -0.73 0.98
N GLY A 50 10.21 0.32 0.72
CA GLY A 50 10.23 1.54 1.55
C GLY A 50 9.96 2.84 0.83
N TYR A 51 9.60 2.81 -0.46
CA TYR A 51 9.24 4.01 -1.21
C TYR A 51 7.98 3.82 -2.04
N SER A 52 7.20 4.89 -2.16
CA SER A 52 6.08 4.97 -3.09
C SER A 52 6.02 6.37 -3.70
N GLN A 53 5.99 6.46 -5.04
CA GLN A 53 5.89 7.71 -5.80
C GLN A 53 6.94 8.75 -5.39
N GLY A 54 8.18 8.30 -5.14
CA GLY A 54 9.27 9.17 -4.70
C GLY A 54 9.15 9.64 -3.23
N ASN A 55 8.24 9.09 -2.45
CA ASN A 55 8.10 9.35 -1.01
C ASN A 55 8.52 8.15 -0.16
N ILE A 56 8.99 8.43 1.06
CA ILE A 56 9.34 7.38 2.04
C ILE A 56 8.07 6.79 2.65
N LYS A 57 8.01 5.46 2.73
CA LYS A 57 6.99 4.76 3.51
C LYS A 57 7.46 4.62 4.94
N TRP A 58 6.96 5.46 5.84
CA TRP A 58 7.38 5.47 7.25
C TRP A 58 7.13 4.12 7.96
N SER A 59 6.06 3.40 7.55
CA SER A 59 5.75 2.03 8.00
C SER A 59 6.85 1.01 7.69
N ALA A 60 7.65 1.22 6.63
CA ALA A 60 8.68 0.28 6.18
C ALA A 60 9.82 0.08 7.19
N ALA A 61 10.05 1.03 8.10
CA ALA A 61 11.01 0.84 9.19
C ALA A 61 10.59 -0.31 10.13
N GLY A 62 9.27 -0.51 10.30
CA GLY A 62 8.75 -1.64 11.06
C GLY A 62 9.03 -2.97 10.37
N ILE A 63 8.79 -3.03 9.06
CA ILE A 63 9.10 -4.20 8.21
C ILE A 63 10.59 -4.56 8.29
N TYR A 64 11.47 -3.58 8.13
CA TYR A 64 12.91 -3.73 8.29
C TYR A 64 13.28 -4.32 9.66
N SER A 65 12.71 -3.77 10.73
CA SER A 65 12.99 -4.23 12.10
C SER A 65 12.48 -5.65 12.37
N SER A 66 11.32 -6.01 11.82
CA SER A 66 10.76 -7.36 11.91
C SER A 66 11.65 -8.39 11.22
N GLN A 67 12.08 -8.11 9.98
CA GLN A 67 12.95 -9.01 9.23
C GLN A 67 14.36 -9.11 9.85
N SER A 68 14.89 -8.01 10.41
CA SER A 68 16.12 -8.04 11.20
C SER A 68 15.98 -8.92 12.44
N ASN A 69 14.87 -8.81 13.17
CA ASN A 69 14.58 -9.62 14.35
C ASN A 69 14.47 -11.12 14.02
N LYS A 70 13.84 -11.49 12.90
CA LYS A 70 13.76 -12.89 12.44
C LYS A 70 15.15 -13.54 12.33
N ASN A 71 16.16 -12.78 11.91
CA ASN A 71 17.51 -13.30 11.67
C ASN A 71 18.48 -13.08 12.85
N PHE A 72 18.28 -12.05 13.67
CA PHE A 72 19.26 -11.60 14.66
C PHE A 72 18.69 -11.31 16.05
N SER A 73 17.39 -11.53 16.29
CA SER A 73 16.72 -11.25 17.56
C SER A 73 16.86 -9.80 18.05
N SER A 74 17.04 -8.85 17.13
CA SER A 74 17.06 -7.40 17.40
C SER A 74 15.69 -6.90 17.87
N GLN A 75 15.59 -5.66 18.38
CA GLN A 75 14.28 -5.10 18.74
C GLN A 75 13.40 -4.92 17.50
N LYS A 76 12.07 -5.04 17.66
CA LYS A 76 11.11 -4.62 16.62
C LYS A 76 10.44 -3.31 16.99
N ILE A 77 10.17 -2.48 15.98
CA ILE A 77 9.49 -1.19 16.13
C ILE A 77 8.33 -1.07 15.13
N VAL A 78 7.39 -0.17 15.41
CA VAL A 78 6.26 0.13 14.54
C VAL A 78 6.07 1.64 14.44
N TYR A 79 5.74 2.11 13.25
CA TYR A 79 5.33 3.49 13.00
C TYR A 79 3.92 3.68 13.55
N ILE A 80 3.69 4.73 14.35
CA ILE A 80 2.38 4.97 15.00
C ILE A 80 1.58 6.09 14.34
N GLY A 81 1.91 6.42 13.10
CA GLY A 81 1.19 7.41 12.29
C GLY A 81 1.85 8.80 12.30
N PRO A 82 1.43 9.66 11.36
CA PRO A 82 1.89 11.03 11.26
C PRO A 82 1.22 11.88 12.34
N SER A 83 1.87 12.97 12.72
CA SER A 83 1.21 14.04 13.44
C SER A 83 1.77 15.39 13.03
N ASP A 84 0.98 16.45 13.20
CA ASP A 84 1.52 17.80 13.22
C ASP A 84 2.49 17.95 14.40
N TYR A 85 3.40 18.91 14.29
CA TYR A 85 4.28 19.23 15.40
C TYR A 85 3.49 19.82 16.57
N ASN A 86 3.67 19.23 17.74
CA ASN A 86 3.19 19.76 19.01
C ASN A 86 4.29 19.58 20.06
N SER A 87 4.82 20.67 20.60
CA SER A 87 5.97 20.62 21.52
C SER A 87 5.69 19.80 22.77
N GLU A 88 4.48 19.86 23.34
CA GLU A 88 4.12 19.08 24.52
C GLU A 88 4.06 17.57 24.22
N SER A 89 3.53 17.20 23.05
CA SER A 89 3.53 15.80 22.57
C SER A 89 4.95 15.29 22.38
N VAL A 90 5.82 16.06 21.70
CA VAL A 90 7.23 15.69 21.50
C VAL A 90 7.94 15.56 22.84
N LYS A 91 7.72 16.50 23.76
CA LYS A 91 8.26 16.44 25.13
C LYS A 91 7.84 15.15 25.84
N GLY A 92 6.56 14.79 25.78
CA GLY A 92 6.06 13.54 26.36
C GLY A 92 6.73 12.29 25.76
N GLN A 93 7.00 12.27 24.45
CA GLN A 93 7.75 11.17 23.80
C GLN A 93 9.20 11.10 24.32
N ILE A 94 9.89 12.24 24.36
CA ILE A 94 11.29 12.29 24.82
C ILE A 94 11.41 11.88 26.30
N GLU A 95 10.49 12.34 27.15
CA GLU A 95 10.42 11.94 28.57
C GLU A 95 10.10 10.45 28.73
N ALA A 96 9.41 9.84 27.77
CA ALA A 96 9.16 8.40 27.69
C ALA A 96 10.28 7.61 27.00
N GLU A 97 11.45 8.20 26.80
CA GLU A 97 12.62 7.60 26.12
C GLU A 97 12.29 7.14 24.68
N LYS A 98 11.50 7.95 23.96
CA LYS A 98 11.16 7.72 22.56
C LYS A 98 11.62 8.90 21.70
N PRO A 99 12.63 8.74 20.84
CA PRO A 99 13.05 9.79 19.92
C PRO A 99 11.95 10.06 18.90
N VAL A 100 11.89 11.30 18.42
CA VAL A 100 10.87 11.76 17.47
C VAL A 100 11.55 12.30 16.22
N ILE A 101 11.11 11.88 15.04
CA ILE A 101 11.60 12.48 13.80
C ILE A 101 10.76 13.73 13.50
N LEU A 102 11.39 14.88 13.28
CA LEU A 102 10.74 16.17 13.08
C LEU A 102 11.04 16.73 11.69
N ARG A 103 10.01 17.25 11.00
CA ARG A 103 10.17 18.03 9.75
C ARG A 103 10.43 19.49 10.11
N VAL A 104 11.60 20.03 9.78
CA VAL A 104 11.98 21.42 10.14
C VAL A 104 11.66 22.42 9.00
N PRO A 105 11.38 23.70 9.30
CA PRO A 105 10.82 24.65 8.31
C PRO A 105 11.83 25.29 7.34
N SER A 106 13.14 25.30 7.64
CA SER A 106 14.16 25.91 6.76
C SER A 106 14.84 24.87 5.91
N ARG A 107 14.67 24.97 4.57
CA ARG A 107 15.07 23.95 3.58
C ARG A 107 14.56 22.58 4.03
N GLU A 108 13.23 22.43 3.99
CA GLU A 108 12.49 21.38 4.68
C GLU A 108 13.15 20.00 4.60
N HIS A 109 13.53 19.47 5.75
CA HIS A 109 14.09 18.13 5.89
C HIS A 109 13.77 17.55 7.27
N TRP A 110 14.27 16.35 7.52
CA TRP A 110 13.92 15.57 8.70
C TRP A 110 15.11 15.43 9.65
N VAL A 111 14.93 15.81 10.90
CA VAL A 111 15.90 15.66 12.00
C VAL A 111 15.33 14.73 13.08
N VAL A 112 16.15 14.24 14.02
CA VAL A 112 15.67 13.42 15.14
C VAL A 112 15.83 14.18 16.44
N ALA A 113 14.72 14.48 17.13
CA ALA A 113 14.74 14.95 18.51
C ALA A 113 15.12 13.80 19.46
N THR A 114 16.08 14.05 20.34
CA THR A 114 16.70 13.02 21.19
C THR A 114 16.70 13.35 22.68
N GLY A 115 16.44 14.61 23.04
CA GLY A 115 16.52 15.08 24.42
C GLY A 115 15.91 16.46 24.59
N ILE A 116 15.85 16.94 25.83
CA ILE A 116 15.38 18.28 26.18
C ILE A 116 16.50 18.98 26.94
N GLN A 117 16.80 20.23 26.57
CA GLN A 117 17.73 21.09 27.28
C GLN A 117 17.27 22.54 27.14
N ASN A 118 17.27 23.30 28.24
CA ASN A 118 16.99 24.75 28.24
C ASN A 118 15.73 25.16 27.45
N ASP A 119 14.61 24.43 27.62
CA ASP A 119 13.32 24.71 26.95
C ASP A 119 13.35 24.54 25.41
N THR A 120 14.31 23.78 24.89
CA THR A 120 14.36 23.31 23.51
C THR A 120 14.65 21.80 23.43
N PHE A 121 14.52 21.24 22.24
CA PHE A 121 14.86 19.86 21.95
C PHE A 121 16.29 19.75 21.42
N LEU A 122 17.07 18.85 21.98
CA LEU A 122 18.31 18.39 21.37
C LEU A 122 17.96 17.57 20.12
N ILE A 123 18.70 17.79 19.03
CA ILE A 123 18.46 17.11 17.76
C ILE A 123 19.74 16.47 17.21
N ASN A 124 19.54 15.40 16.45
CA ASN A 124 20.51 14.90 15.50
C ASN A 124 20.04 15.31 14.10
N ASP A 125 20.76 16.23 13.48
CA ASP A 125 20.49 16.73 12.14
C ASP A 125 21.39 16.00 11.12
N PRO A 126 20.81 15.22 10.17
CA PRO A 126 21.59 14.48 9.19
C PRO A 126 22.14 15.34 8.04
N ALA A 127 21.67 16.59 7.88
CA ALA A 127 22.08 17.49 6.81
C ALA A 127 23.12 18.52 7.27
N TYR A 128 23.02 18.97 8.51
CA TYR A 128 23.80 20.09 9.04
C TYR A 128 24.36 19.78 10.42
N ASN A 129 25.42 20.48 10.81
CA ASN A 129 26.01 20.37 12.15
C ASN A 129 25.22 21.19 13.19
N ARG A 130 23.90 20.98 13.26
CA ARG A 130 22.99 21.59 14.24
C ARG A 130 22.62 20.56 15.30
N THR A 131 22.53 21.01 16.54
CA THR A 131 22.39 20.12 17.71
C THR A 131 21.17 20.43 18.57
N ALA A 132 20.45 21.51 18.29
CA ALA A 132 19.22 21.87 18.98
C ALA A 132 18.19 22.50 18.02
N LEU A 133 16.91 22.37 18.37
CA LEU A 133 15.80 22.90 17.57
C LEU A 133 15.68 24.43 17.64
N ASP A 134 16.26 25.06 18.67
CA ASP A 134 16.31 26.52 18.82
C ASP A 134 17.35 27.21 17.92
N ASP A 135 18.06 26.45 17.06
CA ASP A 135 18.89 27.03 16.01
C ASP A 135 18.09 28.08 15.22
N PRO A 136 18.67 29.26 14.91
CA PRO A 136 17.96 30.33 14.22
C PRO A 136 17.31 29.91 12.90
N ALA A 137 17.81 28.87 12.23
CA ALA A 137 17.19 28.33 11.02
C ALA A 137 15.84 27.64 11.31
N TYR A 138 15.66 27.06 12.49
CA TYR A 138 14.47 26.28 12.86
C TYR A 138 13.53 27.05 13.78
N GLY A 139 14.03 28.02 14.53
CA GLY A 139 13.23 28.92 15.36
C GLY A 139 12.49 28.19 16.48
N ASN A 140 13.09 27.14 17.04
CA ASN A 140 12.51 26.25 18.05
C ASN A 140 11.16 25.64 17.62
N ASN A 141 11.00 25.39 16.32
CA ASN A 141 9.76 24.92 15.74
C ASN A 141 9.98 23.79 14.72
N ALA A 142 8.95 22.99 14.51
CA ALA A 142 8.87 22.01 13.44
C ALA A 142 7.47 22.06 12.80
N LEU A 143 7.34 21.41 11.64
CA LEU A 143 6.11 21.36 10.86
C LEU A 143 5.34 20.06 11.13
N ALA A 144 6.05 18.94 11.22
CA ALA A 144 5.46 17.62 11.40
C ALA A 144 6.34 16.73 12.27
N ALA A 145 5.75 15.66 12.80
CA ALA A 145 6.44 14.63 13.56
C ALA A 145 6.13 13.22 13.03
N ARG A 146 7.09 12.31 13.17
CA ARG A 146 6.94 10.87 12.91
C ARG A 146 7.43 10.13 14.14
N ASN A 147 6.57 9.27 14.66
CA ASN A 147 6.77 8.59 15.93
C ASN A 147 6.87 7.09 15.72
N TYR A 148 7.72 6.45 16.53
CA TYR A 148 7.88 4.99 16.55
C TYR A 148 7.83 4.49 17.98
N GLN A 149 7.41 3.23 18.14
CA GLN A 149 7.48 2.55 19.42
C GLN A 149 7.94 1.11 19.27
N LYS A 150 8.47 0.54 20.36
CA LYS A 150 8.78 -0.89 20.45
C LYS A 150 7.51 -1.71 20.30
N THR A 151 7.64 -2.87 19.66
CA THR A 151 6.53 -3.80 19.46
C THR A 151 6.98 -5.26 19.44
N ALA A 152 6.04 -6.18 19.65
CA ALA A 152 6.21 -7.61 19.39
C ALA A 152 5.48 -8.03 18.09
N SER A 153 4.38 -7.37 17.80
CA SER A 153 3.50 -7.36 16.62
C SER A 153 2.59 -6.15 16.84
N ASP A 154 1.91 -5.55 15.88
CA ASP A 154 1.43 -5.98 14.60
C ASP A 154 2.01 -5.03 13.52
N PHE A 155 2.51 -5.58 12.41
CA PHE A 155 3.09 -4.81 11.30
C PHE A 155 2.10 -4.56 10.17
N SER A 156 0.84 -4.93 10.35
CA SER A 156 -0.19 -4.78 9.34
C SER A 156 -0.45 -3.32 9.01
N SER A 157 -0.53 -3.03 7.71
CA SER A 157 -0.87 -1.71 7.20
C SER A 157 -1.50 -1.82 5.81
N PHE A 158 -2.37 -0.87 5.51
CA PHE A 158 -2.94 -0.65 4.17
C PHE A 158 -2.68 0.82 3.81
N GLU A 159 -1.83 1.05 2.82
CA GLU A 159 -1.36 2.37 2.42
C GLU A 159 -1.63 2.62 0.94
N VAL A 160 -2.42 3.65 0.64
CA VAL A 160 -2.74 4.09 -0.72
C VAL A 160 -2.05 5.42 -0.98
N THR A 161 -1.33 5.52 -2.10
CA THR A 161 -0.59 6.73 -2.44
C THR A 161 -0.85 7.17 -3.88
N SER A 162 -1.17 8.45 -4.06
CA SER A 162 -1.47 9.06 -5.37
C SER A 162 -0.71 10.36 -5.53
N LEU A 163 -0.17 10.63 -6.72
CA LEU A 163 0.44 11.93 -7.01
C LEU A 163 -0.64 13.01 -7.09
N ALA A 164 -0.31 14.21 -6.62
CA ALA A 164 -1.14 15.38 -6.89
C ALA A 164 -1.30 15.59 -8.41
N PRO A 165 -2.47 16.04 -8.88
CA PRO A 165 -3.59 16.56 -8.09
C PRO A 165 -4.61 15.50 -7.61
N SER A 166 -4.47 14.23 -8.02
CA SER A 166 -5.45 13.17 -7.76
C SER A 166 -5.51 12.77 -6.28
N GLN A 167 -6.61 13.11 -5.62
CA GLN A 167 -6.89 12.79 -4.21
C GLN A 167 -7.46 11.40 -4.04
N ILE A 168 -7.41 10.89 -2.81
CA ILE A 168 -7.81 9.51 -2.48
C ILE A 168 -9.01 9.53 -1.54
N LEU A 169 -9.93 8.61 -1.75
CA LEU A 169 -10.94 8.21 -0.78
C LEU A 169 -10.84 6.71 -0.57
N VAL A 170 -10.68 6.30 0.68
CA VAL A 170 -10.80 4.90 1.09
C VAL A 170 -12.06 4.73 1.93
N THR A 171 -12.84 3.68 1.67
CA THR A 171 -14.04 3.31 2.42
C THR A 171 -13.95 1.84 2.81
N ASP A 172 -14.28 1.51 4.07
CA ASP A 172 -14.36 0.12 4.54
C ASP A 172 -15.79 -0.48 4.42
N SER A 173 -15.99 -1.75 4.78
CA SER A 173 -17.31 -2.40 4.61
C SER A 173 -18.40 -1.86 5.54
N GLU A 174 -18.01 -1.18 6.63
CA GLU A 174 -18.94 -0.47 7.51
C GLU A 174 -19.36 0.89 6.93
N GLY A 175 -18.76 1.33 5.81
CA GLY A 175 -19.02 2.60 5.16
C GLY A 175 -18.30 3.79 5.80
N ARG A 176 -17.31 3.54 6.68
CA ARG A 176 -16.46 4.59 7.27
C ARG A 176 -15.43 5.01 6.23
N ARG A 177 -15.07 6.29 6.21
CA ARG A 177 -14.24 6.89 5.15
C ARG A 177 -12.98 7.55 5.68
N THR A 178 -11.90 7.42 4.91
CA THR A 178 -10.67 8.18 5.08
C THR A 178 -10.38 8.98 3.80
N ARG A 179 -10.47 10.31 3.89
CA ARG A 179 -10.39 11.23 2.73
C ARG A 179 -10.04 12.65 3.15
N PHE A 180 -9.74 13.50 2.18
CA PHE A 180 -9.83 14.95 2.36
C PHE A 180 -11.25 15.45 2.08
N ASP A 181 -11.78 16.30 2.96
CA ASP A 181 -13.02 17.03 2.73
C ASP A 181 -12.75 18.48 2.28
N PRO A 182 -12.96 18.81 0.99
CA PRO A 182 -12.68 20.15 0.48
C PRO A 182 -13.64 21.21 1.04
N SER A 183 -14.81 20.81 1.57
CA SER A 183 -15.77 21.77 2.13
C SER A 183 -15.31 22.34 3.48
N THR A 184 -14.60 21.53 4.26
CA THR A 184 -14.01 21.90 5.55
C THR A 184 -12.50 22.15 5.47
N SER A 185 -11.87 21.84 4.32
CA SER A 185 -10.42 21.87 4.12
C SER A 185 -9.66 21.05 5.16
N SER A 186 -10.19 19.87 5.49
CA SER A 186 -9.64 19.01 6.55
C SER A 186 -9.72 17.53 6.19
N ALA A 187 -8.89 16.71 6.83
CA ALA A 187 -8.98 15.26 6.76
C ALA A 187 -10.24 14.75 7.50
N VAL A 188 -10.89 13.77 6.90
CA VAL A 188 -11.93 12.94 7.52
C VAL A 188 -11.33 11.55 7.68
N GLU A 189 -11.22 11.06 8.91
CA GLU A 189 -10.53 9.82 9.29
C GLU A 189 -11.48 8.93 10.11
N GLU A 190 -12.58 8.50 9.50
CA GLU A 190 -13.62 7.71 10.19
C GLU A 190 -13.20 6.24 10.38
N ILE A 191 -12.33 5.72 9.50
CA ILE A 191 -11.78 4.36 9.64
C ILE A 191 -10.84 4.34 10.85
N PRO A 192 -10.97 3.37 11.79
CA PRO A 192 -10.09 3.28 12.95
C PRO A 192 -8.61 3.23 12.57
N ASN A 193 -7.79 4.01 13.28
CA ASN A 193 -6.33 4.05 13.10
C ASN A 193 -5.92 4.39 11.65
N SER A 194 -6.73 5.20 10.97
CA SER A 194 -6.45 5.71 9.64
C SER A 194 -5.99 7.16 9.67
N PHE A 195 -5.25 7.55 8.63
CA PHE A 195 -4.68 8.87 8.46
C PHE A 195 -4.81 9.32 7.01
N TYR A 196 -5.12 10.60 6.81
CA TYR A 196 -5.04 11.25 5.50
C TYR A 196 -4.08 12.43 5.58
N TYR A 197 -3.03 12.42 4.75
CA TYR A 197 -2.06 13.51 4.72
C TYR A 197 -1.39 13.67 3.36
N PHE A 198 -0.75 14.82 3.19
CA PHE A 198 0.00 15.17 1.99
C PHE A 198 1.48 15.28 2.35
N GLU A 199 2.35 14.65 1.56
CA GLU A 199 3.81 14.83 1.64
C GLU A 199 4.28 15.59 0.40
N ASP A 200 4.75 16.80 0.63
CA ASP A 200 5.32 17.67 -0.40
C ASP A 200 6.48 16.96 -1.15
N ALA A 201 6.60 17.23 -2.45
CA ALA A 201 7.75 16.78 -3.21
C ALA A 201 9.03 17.39 -2.63
N TYR A 202 10.03 16.54 -2.39
CA TYR A 202 11.28 16.98 -1.74
C TYR A 202 12.11 17.87 -2.65
N ASP A 203 12.52 19.01 -2.09
CA ASP A 203 13.57 19.84 -2.68
C ASP A 203 14.94 19.14 -2.63
N ASP A 204 15.80 19.48 -3.58
CA ASP A 204 17.18 18.99 -3.59
C ASP A 204 18.02 19.83 -2.62
N PRO A 205 18.50 19.27 -1.51
CA PRO A 205 19.25 20.05 -0.51
C PRO A 205 20.61 20.55 -1.03
N THR A 206 21.07 20.05 -2.18
CA THR A 206 22.33 20.47 -2.82
C THR A 206 22.19 21.75 -3.66
N ASP A 207 20.97 22.29 -3.83
CA ASP A 207 20.64 23.40 -4.74
C ASP A 207 21.03 23.13 -6.22
N GLU A 208 21.38 21.88 -6.60
CA GLU A 208 21.76 21.52 -7.97
C GLU A 208 20.55 21.46 -8.91
N ASN A 209 19.36 21.22 -8.37
CA ASN A 209 18.11 21.14 -9.10
C ASN A 209 17.13 22.23 -8.65
N PRO A 210 16.26 22.74 -9.56
CA PRO A 210 15.21 23.66 -9.16
C PRO A 210 14.24 22.99 -8.19
N PRO A 211 13.68 23.75 -7.24
CA PRO A 211 12.71 23.20 -6.31
C PRO A 211 11.46 22.69 -7.06
N PRO A 212 10.82 21.62 -6.55
CA PRO A 212 9.57 21.13 -7.11
C PRO A 212 8.50 22.24 -7.17
N PRO A 213 7.59 22.22 -8.16
CA PRO A 213 6.49 23.17 -8.21
C PRO A 213 5.64 23.09 -6.94
N SER A 214 5.18 24.24 -6.44
CA SER A 214 4.30 24.29 -5.27
C SER A 214 3.03 23.45 -5.49
N GLY A 215 2.64 22.67 -4.48
CA GLY A 215 1.53 21.72 -4.55
C GLY A 215 1.86 20.39 -5.22
N SER A 216 3.10 20.19 -5.69
CA SER A 216 3.58 18.87 -6.11
C SER A 216 3.89 18.01 -4.88
N GLY A 217 3.47 16.76 -4.91
CA GLY A 217 3.66 15.84 -3.81
C GLY A 217 2.73 14.64 -3.92
N VAL A 218 2.59 13.91 -2.82
CA VAL A 218 1.85 12.65 -2.77
C VAL A 218 0.77 12.74 -1.70
N TYR A 219 -0.47 12.48 -2.10
CA TYR A 219 -1.57 12.21 -1.19
C TYR A 219 -1.44 10.78 -0.67
N ILE A 220 -1.64 10.61 0.64
CA ILE A 220 -1.44 9.34 1.33
C ILE A 220 -2.65 9.07 2.20
N VAL A 221 -3.27 7.90 2.01
CA VAL A 221 -4.14 7.27 3.01
C VAL A 221 -3.38 6.12 3.63
N LEU A 222 -3.20 6.16 4.94
CA LEU A 222 -2.55 5.10 5.71
C LEU A 222 -3.53 4.56 6.74
N ILE A 223 -3.77 3.25 6.74
CA ILE A 223 -4.52 2.55 7.78
C ILE A 223 -3.53 1.62 8.48
N LEU A 224 -3.27 1.89 9.76
CA LEU A 224 -2.45 1.03 10.61
C LEU A 224 -3.36 0.02 11.31
N THR A 225 -2.89 -1.22 11.49
CA THR A 225 -3.73 -2.32 12.03
C THR A 225 -5.12 -2.41 11.36
N PRO A 226 -5.18 -2.43 10.01
CA PRO A 226 -6.45 -2.54 9.28
C PRO A 226 -7.22 -3.80 9.69
N GLY A 227 -8.55 -3.68 9.76
CA GLY A 227 -9.42 -4.85 9.89
C GLY A 227 -9.31 -5.76 8.65
N GLN A 228 -9.57 -7.05 8.84
CA GLN A 228 -9.73 -7.98 7.71
C GLN A 228 -11.04 -7.64 7.01
N ASP A 229 -10.95 -7.00 5.86
CA ASP A 229 -12.08 -6.32 5.24
C ASP A 229 -11.88 -6.13 3.73
N GLU A 230 -12.95 -5.77 3.05
CA GLU A 230 -12.91 -5.19 1.72
C GLU A 230 -12.77 -3.66 1.83
N TYR A 231 -11.72 -3.11 1.23
CA TYR A 231 -11.49 -1.67 1.14
C TYR A 231 -11.80 -1.18 -0.27
N LYS A 232 -12.74 -0.26 -0.38
CA LYS A 232 -13.02 0.47 -1.62
C LYS A 232 -12.12 1.69 -1.72
N VAL A 233 -11.37 1.80 -2.81
CA VAL A 233 -10.48 2.92 -3.11
C VAL A 233 -11.02 3.67 -4.33
N GLU A 234 -11.17 4.98 -4.17
CA GLU A 234 -11.64 5.90 -5.20
C GLU A 234 -10.62 7.02 -5.42
N LEU A 235 -10.40 7.38 -6.68
CA LEU A 235 -9.54 8.51 -7.07
C LEU A 235 -10.40 9.70 -7.47
N ILE A 236 -10.12 10.84 -6.85
CA ILE A 236 -10.87 12.09 -7.02
C ILE A 236 -9.96 13.11 -7.71
N GLY A 237 -10.36 13.58 -8.89
CA GLY A 237 -9.66 14.59 -9.70
C GLY A 237 -10.56 15.14 -10.79
N GLU A 238 -9.98 15.86 -11.76
CA GLU A 238 -10.75 16.46 -12.86
C GLU A 238 -11.04 15.43 -13.98
N ALA A 239 -12.20 15.56 -14.63
CA ALA A 239 -12.58 14.64 -15.70
C ALA A 239 -11.60 14.75 -16.89
N GLY A 240 -11.12 13.59 -17.35
CA GLY A 240 -10.12 13.47 -18.41
C GLY A 240 -8.68 13.47 -17.93
N GLU A 241 -8.42 13.61 -16.62
CA GLU A 241 -7.09 13.43 -16.06
C GLU A 241 -6.74 11.95 -15.94
N GLU A 242 -5.55 11.58 -16.39
CA GLU A 242 -4.96 10.27 -16.09
C GLU A 242 -4.50 10.26 -14.63
N TYR A 243 -4.71 9.13 -13.95
CA TYR A 243 -4.22 8.91 -12.60
C TYR A 243 -3.41 7.62 -12.51
N SER A 244 -2.58 7.59 -11.48
CA SER A 244 -1.89 6.39 -11.06
C SER A 244 -1.72 6.41 -9.55
N PHE A 245 -2.00 5.28 -8.93
CA PHE A 245 -1.82 5.10 -7.51
C PHE A 245 -1.20 3.76 -7.20
N PHE A 246 -0.52 3.69 -6.07
CA PHE A 246 -0.04 2.43 -5.51
C PHE A 246 -0.87 2.08 -4.30
N VAL A 247 -1.12 0.80 -4.13
CA VAL A 247 -1.58 0.22 -2.87
C VAL A 247 -0.47 -0.65 -2.34
N HIS A 248 -0.04 -0.39 -1.12
CA HIS A 248 0.86 -1.24 -0.37
C HIS A 248 0.11 -1.85 0.81
N ALA A 249 0.21 -3.16 0.94
CA ALA A 249 -0.35 -3.91 2.03
C ALA A 249 0.78 -4.63 2.77
N SER A 250 0.70 -4.67 4.10
CA SER A 250 1.53 -5.55 4.92
C SER A 250 0.68 -6.35 5.88
N ASP A 251 1.11 -7.55 6.25
CA ASP A 251 0.44 -8.41 7.22
C ASP A 251 1.06 -8.28 8.63
N THR A 252 0.52 -9.02 9.60
CA THR A 252 0.97 -9.03 11.00
C THR A 252 2.41 -9.48 11.19
N ASP A 253 2.96 -10.23 10.22
CA ASP A 253 4.30 -10.79 10.23
C ASP A 253 5.31 -10.02 9.37
N ALA A 254 4.91 -8.86 8.87
CA ALA A 254 5.69 -7.99 8.00
C ALA A 254 6.03 -8.59 6.64
N ASN A 255 5.19 -9.46 6.11
CA ASN A 255 5.16 -9.72 4.67
C ASN A 255 4.46 -8.54 3.99
N VAL A 256 4.90 -8.21 2.78
CA VAL A 256 4.48 -7.00 2.06
C VAL A 256 4.12 -7.38 0.64
N ASP A 257 3.01 -6.83 0.15
CA ASP A 257 2.66 -6.81 -1.27
C ASP A 257 2.33 -5.36 -1.67
N PHE A 258 2.63 -4.99 -2.92
CA PHE A 258 2.30 -3.67 -3.43
C PHE A 258 2.13 -3.66 -4.94
N ASN A 259 1.09 -2.94 -5.36
CA ASN A 259 0.60 -3.00 -6.73
C ASN A 259 0.32 -1.60 -7.27
N LEU A 260 0.62 -1.42 -8.56
CA LEU A 260 0.38 -0.19 -9.31
C LEU A 260 -0.94 -0.30 -10.07
N PHE A 261 -1.75 0.74 -9.98
CA PHE A 261 -3.00 0.88 -10.68
C PHE A 261 -3.01 2.20 -11.45
N GLU A 262 -3.53 2.15 -12.67
CA GLU A 262 -3.67 3.30 -13.55
C GLU A 262 -5.07 3.33 -14.16
N GLY A 263 -5.49 4.52 -14.57
CA GLY A 263 -6.75 4.76 -15.24
C GLY A 263 -6.91 6.22 -15.61
N ASP A 264 -8.06 6.56 -16.16
CA ASP A 264 -8.46 7.94 -16.45
C ASP A 264 -9.74 8.30 -15.71
N ILE A 265 -9.86 9.56 -15.30
CA ILE A 265 -11.07 10.04 -14.63
C ILE A 265 -12.16 10.23 -15.69
N SER A 266 -12.98 9.19 -15.87
CA SER A 266 -14.10 9.27 -16.80
C SER A 266 -15.12 10.33 -16.34
N SER A 267 -15.76 11.01 -17.31
CA SER A 267 -16.73 12.09 -17.04
C SER A 267 -18.03 11.62 -16.33
N GLY A 268 -18.17 10.30 -16.08
CA GLY A 268 -19.25 9.69 -15.32
C GLY A 268 -18.76 9.25 -13.94
N ARG A 269 -19.40 9.75 -12.87
CA ARG A 269 -19.07 9.55 -11.45
C ARG A 269 -19.02 8.09 -10.92
N ALA A 270 -19.11 7.05 -11.76
CA ALA A 270 -19.33 5.67 -11.33
C ALA A 270 -18.25 4.66 -11.79
N GLU A 271 -17.05 5.10 -12.18
CA GLU A 271 -16.12 4.22 -12.91
C GLU A 271 -14.68 4.16 -12.36
N ASN A 272 -14.35 4.74 -11.20
CA ASN A 272 -13.02 4.65 -10.58
C ASN A 272 -13.03 3.96 -9.21
N GLU A 273 -13.85 2.91 -9.07
CA GLU A 273 -13.94 2.14 -7.84
C GLU A 273 -13.06 0.89 -7.95
N TYR A 274 -12.05 0.82 -7.09
CA TYR A 274 -11.22 -0.37 -6.91
C TYR A 274 -11.58 -1.01 -5.59
N PHE A 275 -11.86 -2.31 -5.61
CA PHE A 275 -12.16 -3.08 -4.41
C PHE A 275 -10.98 -3.96 -4.08
N PHE A 276 -10.51 -3.89 -2.84
CA PHE A 276 -9.36 -4.66 -2.37
C PHE A 276 -9.78 -5.53 -1.19
N ASN A 277 -9.69 -6.84 -1.36
CA ASN A 277 -9.79 -7.74 -0.22
C ASN A 277 -8.44 -7.76 0.51
N TYR A 278 -8.48 -7.57 1.82
CA TYR A 278 -7.29 -7.50 2.65
C TYR A 278 -7.45 -8.38 3.89
N ILE A 279 -6.47 -9.26 4.11
CA ILE A 279 -6.40 -10.14 5.29
C ILE A 279 -5.02 -9.97 5.95
N SER A 280 -5.03 -9.53 7.22
CA SER A 280 -3.83 -9.18 8.00
C SER A 280 -3.12 -10.34 8.68
N ASP A 281 -3.77 -11.50 8.87
CA ASP A 281 -3.16 -12.70 9.46
C ASP A 281 -3.45 -13.94 8.61
N PRO A 282 -2.96 -13.98 7.36
CA PRO A 282 -3.03 -15.19 6.57
C PRO A 282 -1.98 -16.18 7.10
N GLN A 283 -2.37 -17.44 7.26
CA GLN A 283 -1.50 -18.47 7.88
C GLN A 283 -0.15 -18.66 7.19
N ASP A 284 0.01 -18.24 5.92
CA ASP A 284 1.21 -18.47 5.12
C ASP A 284 1.72 -17.24 4.31
N GLU A 285 0.87 -16.52 3.58
CA GLU A 285 1.26 -15.41 2.69
C GLU A 285 0.23 -14.28 2.72
N ILE A 286 0.67 -13.02 2.64
CA ILE A 286 -0.22 -11.84 2.59
C ILE A 286 -1.34 -12.06 1.57
N GLU A 287 -2.60 -11.93 2.02
CA GLU A 287 -3.74 -12.03 1.12
C GLU A 287 -4.27 -10.61 0.86
N PHE A 288 -3.72 -10.03 -0.22
CA PHE A 288 -4.08 -8.75 -0.78
C PHE A 288 -4.37 -8.92 -2.27
N SER A 289 -5.57 -8.57 -2.72
CA SER A 289 -5.94 -8.71 -4.13
C SER A 289 -7.02 -7.74 -4.56
N GLN A 290 -6.91 -7.21 -5.78
CA GLN A 290 -8.01 -6.50 -6.43
C GLN A 290 -9.16 -7.48 -6.67
N GLN A 291 -10.36 -7.12 -6.23
CA GLN A 291 -11.59 -7.85 -6.55
C GLN A 291 -12.06 -7.49 -7.95
N ILE A 292 -12.38 -8.51 -8.73
CA ILE A 292 -12.88 -8.40 -10.10
C ILE A 292 -14.16 -9.22 -10.27
N HIS A 293 -14.91 -8.92 -11.31
CA HIS A 293 -16.09 -9.69 -11.66
C HIS A 293 -15.75 -10.82 -12.62
N ILE A 294 -16.31 -12.01 -12.33
CA ILE A 294 -16.25 -13.17 -13.20
C ILE A 294 -17.66 -13.74 -13.40
N ASP A 295 -17.83 -14.52 -14.46
CA ASP A 295 -19.05 -15.30 -14.73
C ASP A 295 -18.64 -16.75 -15.05
N ILE A 296 -18.92 -17.66 -14.13
CA ILE A 296 -18.66 -19.10 -14.30
C ILE A 296 -19.75 -19.65 -15.19
N LEU A 297 -19.41 -20.47 -16.19
CA LEU A 297 -20.38 -20.95 -17.19
C LEU A 297 -21.16 -19.80 -17.84
N PRO A 298 -20.48 -18.89 -18.56
CA PRO A 298 -21.13 -17.72 -19.11
C PRO A 298 -22.28 -18.10 -20.06
N PHE A 299 -23.26 -17.21 -20.15
CA PHE A 299 -24.49 -17.34 -20.94
C PHE A 299 -25.55 -18.32 -20.38
N VAL A 300 -25.36 -18.88 -19.19
CA VAL A 300 -26.41 -19.61 -18.45
C VAL A 300 -26.71 -18.95 -17.12
N GLN A 301 -27.89 -19.22 -16.56
CA GLN A 301 -28.34 -18.57 -15.33
C GLN A 301 -27.81 -19.25 -14.05
N ARG A 302 -27.36 -20.50 -14.14
CA ARG A 302 -26.95 -21.30 -12.98
C ARG A 302 -25.73 -22.12 -13.31
N ASN A 303 -24.78 -22.08 -12.39
CA ASN A 303 -23.44 -22.61 -12.63
C ASN A 303 -23.34 -24.02 -12.05
N PHE A 304 -23.91 -24.98 -12.79
CA PHE A 304 -23.90 -26.38 -12.40
C PHE A 304 -22.57 -27.05 -12.73
N ILE A 305 -21.84 -27.47 -11.69
CA ILE A 305 -20.55 -28.15 -11.84
C ILE A 305 -20.73 -29.63 -11.50
N PHE A 306 -20.59 -30.47 -12.52
CA PHE A 306 -20.53 -31.92 -12.34
C PHE A 306 -19.08 -32.36 -12.15
N ARG A 307 -18.64 -32.58 -10.90
CA ARG A 307 -17.21 -32.77 -10.55
C ARG A 307 -16.53 -33.96 -11.25
N LYS A 308 -17.31 -34.94 -11.72
CA LYS A 308 -16.83 -36.11 -12.48
C LYS A 308 -16.75 -35.86 -13.99
N SER A 309 -17.24 -34.72 -14.47
CA SER A 309 -17.22 -34.35 -15.88
C SER A 309 -15.78 -34.22 -16.39
N ARG A 310 -15.59 -34.55 -17.67
CA ARG A 310 -14.36 -34.27 -18.41
C ARG A 310 -14.45 -33.00 -19.24
N LEU A 311 -15.63 -32.38 -19.29
CA LEU A 311 -15.82 -31.11 -19.98
C LEU A 311 -15.14 -30.00 -19.17
N PRO A 312 -14.42 -29.07 -19.82
CA PRO A 312 -13.88 -27.88 -19.16
C PRO A 312 -14.99 -26.97 -18.61
N ILE A 313 -14.66 -26.22 -17.57
CA ILE A 313 -15.46 -25.12 -17.04
C ILE A 313 -15.01 -23.84 -17.74
N PRO A 314 -15.83 -23.26 -18.65
CA PRO A 314 -15.60 -21.89 -19.10
C PRO A 314 -15.87 -20.90 -17.96
N VAL A 315 -14.99 -19.93 -17.80
CA VAL A 315 -15.15 -18.79 -16.90
C VAL A 315 -14.83 -17.54 -17.70
N ALA A 316 -15.74 -16.57 -17.71
CA ALA A 316 -15.50 -15.24 -18.24
C ALA A 316 -14.89 -14.36 -17.15
N ILE A 317 -13.78 -13.71 -17.49
CA ILE A 317 -13.17 -12.64 -16.71
C ILE A 317 -13.69 -11.34 -17.33
N LEU A 318 -14.48 -10.59 -16.56
CA LEU A 318 -15.20 -9.42 -17.07
C LEU A 318 -14.30 -8.19 -17.01
N SER A 319 -14.21 -7.47 -18.13
CA SER A 319 -13.56 -6.17 -18.13
C SER A 319 -14.41 -5.16 -17.34
N SER A 320 -13.75 -4.12 -16.82
CA SER A 320 -14.42 -2.96 -16.24
C SER A 320 -13.62 -1.70 -16.52
N SER A 321 -14.10 -0.56 -16.06
CA SER A 321 -13.34 0.70 -16.12
C SER A 321 -12.06 0.66 -15.29
N THR A 322 -11.97 -0.22 -14.28
CA THR A 322 -10.80 -0.36 -13.39
C THR A 322 -10.04 -1.68 -13.57
N PHE A 323 -10.43 -2.50 -14.56
CA PHE A 323 -9.79 -3.78 -14.85
C PHE A 323 -9.82 -4.10 -16.34
N ASP A 324 -8.65 -4.02 -16.98
CA ASP A 324 -8.46 -4.35 -18.40
C ASP A 324 -7.93 -5.78 -18.55
N ILE A 325 -8.70 -6.63 -19.23
CA ILE A 325 -8.35 -8.03 -19.49
C ILE A 325 -7.11 -8.21 -20.38
N GLU A 326 -6.69 -7.19 -21.13
CA GLU A 326 -5.48 -7.28 -21.95
C GLU A 326 -4.21 -7.27 -21.08
N ASN A 327 -4.31 -6.82 -19.83
CA ASN A 327 -3.23 -6.89 -18.85
C ASN A 327 -3.18 -8.22 -18.09
N VAL A 328 -4.09 -9.17 -18.36
CA VAL A 328 -4.11 -10.46 -17.63
C VAL A 328 -2.98 -11.39 -18.10
N VAL A 329 -2.18 -11.87 -17.15
CA VAL A 329 -1.15 -12.89 -17.39
C VAL A 329 -1.81 -14.25 -17.40
N THR A 330 -2.27 -14.70 -18.57
CA THR A 330 -3.11 -15.92 -18.66
C THR A 330 -2.53 -17.20 -18.04
N TYR A 331 -1.21 -17.36 -17.94
CA TYR A 331 -0.58 -18.53 -17.32
C TYR A 331 -0.52 -18.48 -15.78
N SER A 332 -0.73 -17.31 -15.17
CA SER A 332 -0.87 -17.19 -13.72
C SER A 332 -2.27 -17.60 -13.25
N LEU A 333 -3.26 -17.69 -14.16
CA LEU A 333 -4.63 -18.02 -13.81
C LEU A 333 -4.74 -19.36 -13.07
N ARG A 334 -5.49 -19.33 -11.98
CA ARG A 334 -5.90 -20.49 -11.17
C ARG A 334 -7.40 -20.40 -10.94
N PHE A 335 -8.06 -21.55 -10.81
CA PHE A 335 -9.52 -21.57 -10.63
C PHE A 335 -9.99 -22.85 -9.97
N GLY A 336 -10.89 -22.71 -9.01
CA GLY A 336 -11.52 -23.84 -8.36
C GLY A 336 -12.23 -23.47 -7.08
N ARG A 337 -12.22 -24.39 -6.13
CA ARG A 337 -12.86 -24.22 -4.82
C ARG A 337 -12.21 -23.09 -4.01
N THR A 338 -10.91 -22.90 -4.14
CA THR A 338 -10.15 -21.92 -3.36
C THR A 338 -9.52 -20.83 -4.22
N GLY A 339 -9.47 -21.04 -5.54
CA GLY A 339 -8.77 -20.16 -6.46
C GLY A 339 -7.27 -20.42 -6.52
N ASN A 340 -6.74 -21.41 -5.81
CA ASN A 340 -5.32 -21.79 -5.86
C ASN A 340 -5.07 -23.02 -6.74
N GLU A 341 -6.13 -23.63 -7.28
CA GLU A 341 -6.03 -24.86 -8.05
C GLU A 341 -5.44 -24.63 -9.45
N GLU A 342 -4.42 -25.42 -9.81
CA GLU A 342 -3.78 -25.44 -11.15
C GLU A 342 -4.66 -26.10 -12.22
N SER A 343 -5.83 -25.50 -12.47
CA SER A 343 -6.84 -26.03 -13.38
C SER A 343 -6.84 -25.36 -14.76
N PHE A 344 -6.07 -24.29 -14.97
CA PHE A 344 -6.02 -23.56 -16.23
C PHE A 344 -5.68 -24.45 -17.43
N LEU A 345 -6.46 -24.32 -18.52
CA LEU A 345 -6.21 -25.04 -19.78
C LEU A 345 -5.78 -24.10 -20.90
N LYS A 346 -6.60 -23.08 -21.19
CA LYS A 346 -6.36 -22.07 -22.24
C LYS A 346 -7.43 -20.99 -22.19
N CYS A 347 -7.13 -19.83 -22.77
CA CYS A 347 -8.16 -18.84 -23.09
C CYS A 347 -8.61 -18.94 -24.55
N VAL A 348 -9.86 -18.58 -24.80
CA VAL A 348 -10.45 -18.52 -26.13
C VAL A 348 -9.94 -17.24 -26.81
N PRO A 349 -9.49 -17.29 -28.08
CA PRO A 349 -9.01 -16.08 -28.78
C PRO A 349 -10.09 -15.02 -29.00
N LEU A 350 -11.36 -15.44 -29.10
CA LEU A 350 -12.48 -14.56 -29.31
C LEU A 350 -12.81 -13.79 -28.02
N ARG A 351 -12.82 -12.46 -28.13
CA ARG A 351 -13.30 -11.56 -27.08
C ARG A 351 -14.80 -11.31 -27.25
N LEU A 352 -15.57 -11.59 -26.21
CA LEU A 352 -17.02 -11.44 -26.21
C LEU A 352 -17.41 -10.44 -25.13
N ASP A 353 -18.47 -9.69 -25.39
CA ASP A 353 -19.11 -8.86 -24.37
C ASP A 353 -20.20 -9.74 -23.72
N VAL A 354 -19.86 -10.35 -22.59
CA VAL A 354 -20.66 -11.39 -21.92
C VAL A 354 -21.80 -10.75 -21.14
N ASN A 355 -21.51 -9.66 -20.42
CA ASN A 355 -22.45 -8.95 -19.54
C ASN A 355 -23.20 -7.79 -20.26
N LYS A 356 -22.84 -7.46 -21.51
CA LYS A 356 -23.44 -6.42 -22.36
C LYS A 356 -23.14 -4.98 -21.90
N ASP A 357 -21.99 -4.77 -21.30
CA ASP A 357 -21.51 -3.45 -20.87
C ASP A 357 -20.74 -2.69 -21.97
N LYS A 358 -20.55 -3.32 -23.15
CA LYS A 358 -19.78 -2.85 -24.31
C LYS A 358 -18.26 -2.97 -24.15
N LEU A 359 -17.76 -3.44 -23.02
CA LEU A 359 -16.39 -3.86 -22.85
C LEU A 359 -16.24 -5.31 -23.34
N LYS A 360 -14.99 -5.71 -23.57
CA LYS A 360 -14.67 -7.03 -24.11
C LYS A 360 -14.12 -7.89 -22.99
N ASP A 361 -14.65 -9.08 -22.85
CA ASP A 361 -14.28 -10.02 -21.79
C ASP A 361 -13.39 -11.14 -22.33
N LEU A 362 -12.67 -11.76 -21.39
CA LEU A 362 -11.78 -12.87 -21.65
C LEU A 362 -12.41 -14.17 -21.13
N ILE A 363 -12.71 -15.11 -22.02
CA ILE A 363 -13.20 -16.43 -21.61
C ILE A 363 -12.03 -17.42 -21.56
N CYS A 364 -11.81 -18.00 -20.39
CA CYS A 364 -10.81 -19.05 -20.18
C CYS A 364 -11.47 -20.37 -19.77
N LEU A 365 -10.82 -21.47 -20.15
CA LEU A 365 -11.28 -22.83 -19.90
C LEU A 365 -10.42 -23.46 -18.81
N PHE A 366 -11.08 -24.10 -17.85
CA PHE A 366 -10.47 -24.73 -16.71
C PHE A 366 -10.87 -26.21 -16.59
N SER A 367 -9.99 -27.03 -16.05
CA SER A 367 -10.22 -28.46 -15.86
C SER A 367 -11.12 -28.71 -14.65
N THR A 368 -12.32 -29.25 -14.89
CA THR A 368 -13.24 -29.69 -13.83
C THR A 368 -12.61 -30.70 -12.87
N GLN A 369 -11.68 -31.54 -13.34
CA GLN A 369 -11.05 -32.56 -12.49
C GLN A 369 -9.98 -31.98 -11.56
N LYS A 370 -9.38 -30.85 -11.95
CA LYS A 370 -8.33 -30.19 -11.18
C LYS A 370 -8.84 -29.05 -10.32
N SER A 371 -10.05 -28.54 -10.57
CA SER A 371 -10.63 -27.41 -9.84
C SER A 371 -11.04 -27.71 -8.39
N GLY A 372 -10.87 -28.96 -7.92
CA GLY A 372 -10.98 -29.28 -6.49
C GLY A 372 -12.39 -29.21 -5.89
N PHE A 373 -13.43 -28.89 -6.67
CA PHE A 373 -14.80 -28.76 -6.20
C PHE A 373 -15.32 -30.02 -5.52
N GLN A 374 -16.04 -29.81 -4.41
CA GLN A 374 -16.67 -30.80 -3.57
C GLN A 374 -18.19 -30.59 -3.57
N MET A 375 -18.92 -31.67 -3.29
CA MET A 375 -20.38 -31.60 -3.20
C MET A 375 -20.77 -30.67 -2.05
N GLY A 376 -21.58 -29.66 -2.36
CA GLY A 376 -22.02 -28.65 -1.38
C GLY A 376 -21.24 -27.34 -1.44
N ASP A 377 -20.16 -27.23 -2.22
CA ASP A 377 -19.53 -25.94 -2.49
C ASP A 377 -20.54 -25.01 -3.19
N ILE A 378 -20.58 -23.75 -2.75
CA ILE A 378 -21.53 -22.72 -3.21
C ILE A 378 -20.88 -21.61 -4.02
N GLU A 379 -19.55 -21.58 -4.08
CA GLU A 379 -18.76 -20.54 -4.73
C GLU A 379 -17.57 -21.18 -5.45
N GLY A 380 -17.20 -20.62 -6.60
CA GLY A 380 -15.95 -20.88 -7.28
C GLY A 380 -15.12 -19.60 -7.37
N THR A 381 -13.83 -19.72 -7.10
CA THR A 381 -12.90 -18.59 -7.05
C THR A 381 -11.89 -18.71 -8.18
N LEU A 382 -11.65 -17.60 -8.87
CA LEU A 382 -10.58 -17.40 -9.83
C LEU A 382 -9.53 -16.47 -9.20
N SER A 383 -8.26 -16.78 -9.40
CA SER A 383 -7.15 -15.87 -9.07
C SER A 383 -6.18 -15.76 -10.24
N GLY A 384 -5.41 -14.68 -10.25
CA GLY A 384 -4.38 -14.45 -11.23
C GLY A 384 -3.59 -13.17 -10.95
N GLU A 385 -2.72 -12.84 -11.89
CA GLU A 385 -1.86 -11.66 -11.84
C GLU A 385 -1.97 -10.86 -13.15
N THR A 386 -1.81 -9.55 -13.05
CA THR A 386 -1.67 -8.68 -14.22
C THR A 386 -0.21 -8.60 -14.69
N THR A 387 0.03 -7.99 -15.84
CA THR A 387 1.35 -7.69 -16.40
C THR A 387 2.16 -6.74 -15.52
N LEU A 388 1.50 -6.02 -14.60
CA LEU A 388 2.09 -5.16 -13.59
C LEU A 388 2.22 -5.86 -12.22
N HIS A 389 2.13 -7.20 -12.19
CA HIS A 389 2.20 -8.04 -10.99
C HIS A 389 1.08 -7.84 -9.97
N ALA A 390 0.02 -7.11 -10.33
CA ALA A 390 -1.14 -6.95 -9.46
C ALA A 390 -1.93 -8.25 -9.35
N SER A 391 -1.99 -8.80 -8.15
CA SER A 391 -2.85 -9.94 -7.80
C SER A 391 -4.31 -9.55 -7.85
N PHE A 392 -5.13 -10.37 -8.50
CA PHE A 392 -6.58 -10.20 -8.54
C PHE A 392 -7.32 -11.50 -8.22
N LYS A 393 -8.51 -11.36 -7.67
CA LYS A 393 -9.44 -12.46 -7.40
C LYS A 393 -10.84 -12.11 -7.86
N GLY A 394 -11.58 -13.12 -8.31
CA GLY A 394 -13.00 -13.00 -8.59
C GLY A 394 -13.72 -14.25 -8.13
N ALA A 395 -14.96 -14.09 -7.68
CA ALA A 395 -15.79 -15.19 -7.23
C ALA A 395 -17.16 -15.14 -7.92
N ASP A 396 -17.73 -16.32 -8.15
CA ASP A 396 -19.10 -16.47 -8.62
C ASP A 396 -19.74 -17.72 -8.03
N SER A 397 -21.06 -17.68 -7.86
CA SER A 397 -21.84 -18.72 -7.22
C SER A 397 -21.88 -19.98 -8.08
N VAL A 398 -21.80 -21.16 -7.45
CA VAL A 398 -21.88 -22.47 -8.12
C VAL A 398 -22.81 -23.43 -7.39
N ILE A 399 -23.23 -24.49 -8.08
CA ILE A 399 -23.93 -25.63 -7.49
C ILE A 399 -23.21 -26.91 -7.94
N VAL A 400 -22.56 -27.59 -7.00
CA VAL A 400 -21.69 -28.75 -7.30
C VAL A 400 -22.38 -30.09 -7.03
N TYR A 401 -22.31 -31.01 -8.01
CA TYR A 401 -22.82 -32.39 -7.95
C TYR A 401 -21.71 -33.46 -8.13
#